data_AF-A0A7W7B0A8-F1
#
_entry.id   AF-A0A7W7B0A8-F1
#
_cell.length_a   1.000
_cell.length_b   1.000
_cell.length_c   1.000
_cell.angle_alpha   90.00
_cell.angle_beta   90.00
_cell.angle_gamma   90.00
#
_symmetry.space_group_name_H-M   'P 1'
#
loop_
_entity.id
_entity.type
_entity.pdbx_description
1 polymer ?
#
loop_
_entity_poly.entity_id
_entity_poly.type
_entity_poly.pdbx_seq_one_letter_code
_entity_poly.pdbx_strand_id
1 'polypeptide(L)' 'MAASQSPVEPLLEAEKQIAWVLAHPGMSDWLKEALRTAVDRDPEHLLNDLEILCLLLRAKAQAAIDERLR' A
#
# COMPACT_ATOMS: atom_id res chain seq x y z
N MET A 1 -28.92 -14.20 -12.37
CA MET A 1 -27.98 -15.05 -11.61
C MET A 1 -26.77 -14.20 -11.27
N ALA A 2 -26.66 -13.73 -10.03
CA ALA A 2 -25.49 -12.99 -9.59
C ALA A 2 -24.31 -13.96 -9.58
N ALA A 3 -23.29 -13.68 -10.40
CA ALA A 3 -22.05 -14.42 -10.35
C ALA A 3 -21.51 -14.33 -8.91
N SER A 4 -21.42 -15.47 -8.24
CA SER A 4 -20.77 -15.57 -6.94
C SER A 4 -19.32 -15.19 -7.13
N GLN A 5 -18.97 -13.93 -6.81
CA GLN A 5 -17.59 -13.47 -6.81
C GLN A 5 -16.80 -14.40 -5.89
N SER A 6 -15.89 -15.17 -6.47
CA SER A 6 -15.06 -16.07 -5.68
C SER A 6 -14.09 -15.21 -4.87
N PRO A 7 -13.83 -15.52 -3.58
CA PRO A 7 -12.92 -14.74 -2.73
C PRO A 7 -11.48 -14.63 -3.25
N VAL A 8 -11.15 -15.37 -4.33
CA VAL A 8 -9.89 -15.32 -5.06
C VAL A 8 -9.80 -14.11 -6.02
N GLU A 9 -10.92 -13.58 -6.50
CA GLU A 9 -10.93 -12.43 -7.43
C GLU A 9 -10.38 -11.13 -6.80
N PRO A 10 -10.76 -10.75 -5.56
CA PRO A 10 -10.22 -9.54 -4.94
C PRO A 10 -8.72 -9.60 -4.67
N LEU A 11 -8.21 -10.76 -4.23
CA LEU A 11 -6.78 -10.95 -3.97
C LEU A 11 -5.96 -10.85 -5.26
N LEU A 12 -6.38 -11.55 -6.32
CA LEU A 12 -5.72 -11.48 -7.63
C LEU A 12 -5.70 -10.06 -8.20
N GLU A 13 -6.77 -9.29 -8.00
CA GLU A 13 -6.82 -7.91 -8.46
C GLU A 13 -5.85 -7.02 -7.66
N ALA A 14 -5.77 -7.20 -6.35
CA ALA A 14 -4.78 -6.50 -5.52
C ALA A 14 -3.34 -6.83 -5.95
N GLU A 15 -3.04 -8.11 -6.20
CA GLU A 15 -1.73 -8.55 -6.70
C GLU A 15 -1.36 -7.91 -8.04
N LYS A 16 -2.32 -7.81 -8.98
CA LYS A 16 -2.11 -7.11 -10.26
C LYS A 16 -1.80 -5.63 -10.08
N GLN A 17 -2.51 -4.95 -9.17
CA GLN A 17 -2.27 -3.54 -8.86
C GLN A 17 -0.88 -3.33 -8.25
N ILE A 18 -0.47 -4.21 -7.32
CA ILE A 18 0.87 -4.20 -6.75
C ILE A 18 1.93 -4.40 -7.84
N ALA A 19 1.74 -5.39 -8.72
CA ALA A 19 2.66 -5.64 -9.84
C ALA A 19 2.78 -4.43 -10.76
N TRP A 20 1.68 -3.73 -11.04
CA TRP A 20 1.69 -2.50 -11.83
C TRP A 20 2.51 -1.39 -11.15
N VAL A 21 2.33 -1.17 -9.83
CA VAL A 21 3.10 -0.17 -9.07
C VAL A 21 4.60 -0.49 -9.08
N LEU A 22 4.96 -1.77 -8.91
CA LEU A 22 6.36 -2.22 -8.95
C LEU A 22 7.02 -1.95 -10.31
N ALA A 23 6.28 -2.15 -11.40
CA ALA A 23 6.76 -1.92 -12.76
C ALA A 23 6.82 -0.43 -13.16
N HIS A 24 6.08 0.45 -12.46
CA HIS A 24 5.94 1.84 -12.89
C HIS A 24 7.18 2.69 -12.53
N PRO A 25 7.88 3.33 -13.49
CA PRO A 25 9.09 4.11 -13.21
C PRO A 25 8.88 5.36 -12.35
N GLY A 26 7.66 5.91 -12.29
CA GLY A 26 7.35 7.12 -11.52
C GLY A 26 7.14 6.88 -10.02
N MET A 27 7.13 5.62 -9.57
CA MET A 27 6.89 5.28 -8.18
C MET A 27 8.21 5.24 -7.40
N SER A 28 8.18 5.77 -6.17
CA SER A 28 9.39 5.89 -5.35
C SER A 28 9.96 4.52 -4.98
N ASP A 29 11.28 4.44 -4.83
CA ASP A 29 11.96 3.21 -4.42
C ASP A 29 11.49 2.72 -3.05
N TRP A 30 11.20 3.65 -2.13
CA TRP A 30 10.66 3.34 -0.82
C TRP A 30 9.30 2.60 -0.91
N LEU A 31 8.38 3.07 -1.77
CA LEU A 31 7.09 2.41 -1.96
C LEU A 31 7.27 1.02 -2.57
N LYS A 32 8.14 0.89 -3.57
CA LYS A 32 8.40 -0.40 -4.22
C LYS A 32 8.99 -1.41 -3.23
N GLU A 33 9.91 -0.98 -2.38
CA GLU A 33 10.50 -1.83 -1.37
C GLU A 33 9.49 -2.26 -0.30
N ALA A 34 8.62 -1.34 0.15
CA ALA A 34 7.53 -1.67 1.06
C ALA A 34 6.59 -2.74 0.47
N LEU A 35 6.25 -2.63 -0.83
CA LEU A 35 5.42 -3.63 -1.51
C LEU A 35 6.12 -4.99 -1.66
N ARG A 36 7.42 -5.02 -2.01
CA ARG A 36 8.18 -6.28 -2.13
C ARG A 36 8.30 -7.00 -0.80
N THR A 37 8.55 -6.27 0.27
CA THR A 37 8.74 -6.83 1.62
C THR A 37 7.42 -7.22 2.30
N ALA A 38 6.27 -6.81 1.75
CA ALA A 38 4.96 -7.16 2.25
C ALA A 38 4.44 -8.53 1.75
N VAL A 39 5.02 -9.09 0.68
CA VAL A 39 4.54 -10.32 0.02
C VAL A 39 4.43 -11.52 0.97
N ASP A 40 5.42 -11.67 1.86
CA ASP A 40 5.50 -12.82 2.77
C ASP A 40 4.99 -12.53 4.18
N ARG A 41 4.32 -11.38 4.38
CA ARG A 41 3.81 -10.99 5.71
C ARG A 41 2.46 -11.60 6.01
N ASP A 42 2.25 -11.89 7.30
CA ASP A 42 0.92 -12.23 7.81
C ASP A 42 -0.07 -11.07 7.53
N PRO A 43 -1.26 -11.35 6.94
CA PRO A 43 -2.20 -10.30 6.55
C PRO A 43 -2.73 -9.45 7.71
N GLU A 44 -2.91 -10.02 8.90
CA GLU A 44 -3.41 -9.28 10.07
C GLU A 44 -2.34 -8.32 10.61
N HIS A 45 -1.10 -8.79 10.71
CA HIS A 45 0.03 -7.94 11.07
C HIS A 45 0.31 -6.86 10.02
N LEU A 46 0.20 -7.20 8.72
CA LEU A 46 0.38 -6.25 7.64
C LEU A 46 -0.67 -5.13 7.71
N LEU A 47 -1.95 -5.47 7.96
CA LEU A 47 -3.01 -4.48 8.06
C LEU A 47 -2.77 -3.52 9.25
N ASN A 48 -2.41 -4.06 10.42
CA ASN A 48 -2.07 -3.25 11.60
C ASN A 48 -0.88 -2.31 11.33
N ASP A 49 0.19 -2.81 10.71
CA ASP A 49 1.36 -2.00 10.36
C ASP A 49 0.99 -0.88 9.38
N LEU A 50 0.12 -1.15 8.40
CA LEU A 50 -0.35 -0.16 7.43
C LEU A 50 -1.18 0.94 8.08
N GLU A 51 -2.04 0.62 9.05
CA GLU A 51 -2.81 1.61 9.81
C GLU A 51 -1.89 2.55 10.61
N ILE A 52 -0.92 1.98 11.33
CA ILE A 52 0.06 2.75 12.10
C ILE A 52 0.91 3.63 11.18
N LEU A 53 1.39 3.07 10.06
CA LEU A 53 2.20 3.79 9.09
C LEU A 53 1.42 4.95 8.47
N CYS A 54 0.14 4.73 8.12
CA CYS A 54 -0.73 5.78 7.60
C CYS A 54 -0.93 6.90 8.62
N LEU A 55 -1.18 6.56 9.90
CA LEU A 55 -1.33 7.55 10.97
C LEU A 55 -0.07 8.41 11.11
N LEU A 56 1.10 7.77 11.24
CA LEU A 56 2.35 8.46 11.54
C LEU A 56 2.90 9.24 10.34
N LEU A 57 2.99 8.61 9.16
CA LEU A 57 3.62 9.24 8.00
C LEU A 57 2.73 10.33 7.40
N ARG A 58 1.40 10.19 7.45
CA ARG A 58 0.49 11.25 6.98
C ARG A 58 0.62 12.50 7.84
N ALA A 59 0.58 12.35 9.16
CA ALA A 59 0.73 13.48 10.08
C ALA A 59 2.08 14.17 9.90
N LYS A 60 3.18 13.40 9.82
CA LYS A 60 4.52 13.92 9.58
C LYS A 60 4.63 14.65 8.24
N ALA A 61 4.14 14.05 7.16
CA ALA A 61 4.22 14.64 5.82
C ALA A 61 3.42 15.95 5.73
N GLN A 62 2.21 15.97 6.30
CA GLN A 62 1.38 17.17 6.34
C GLN A 62 2.06 18.30 7.12
N ALA A 63 2.57 18.01 8.32
CA ALA A 63 3.28 19.01 9.12
C ALA A 63 4.50 19.59 8.39
N ALA A 64 5.26 18.74 7.67
CA ALA A 64 6.40 19.19 6.87
C ALA A 64 5.99 20.05 5.66
N ILE A 65 4.84 19.78 5.05
CA ILE A 65 4.28 20.63 3.98
C ILE A 65 3.87 21.99 4.56
N ASP A 66 3.13 21.99 5.67
CA ASP A 66 2.65 23.22 6.33
C ASP A 66 3.81 24.10 6.82
N GLU A 67 4.92 23.50 7.25
CA GLU A 67 6.14 24.22 7.60
C GLU A 67 6.80 24.88 6.38
N ARG A 68 6.80 24.23 5.21
CA ARG A 68 7.38 24.77 3.97
C ARG A 68 6.56 25.90 3.35
N LEU A 69 5.27 25.98 3.68
CA LEU A 69 4.34 27.00 3.18
C LEU A 69 4.19 28.20 4.14
N ARG A 70 4.81 28.14 5.33
CA ARG A 70 4.90 29.25 6.28
C ARG A 70 6.00 30.23 5.89
#